data_AF-A0A1B7MIN2-F1
#
_entry.id   AF-A0A1B7MIN2-F1
#
_cell.length_a   1.000
_cell.length_b   1.000
_cell.length_c   1.000
_cell.angle_alpha   90.00
_cell.angle_beta   90.00
_cell.angle_gamma   90.00
#
_symmetry.space_group_name_H-M   'P 1'
#
loop_
_entity.id
_entity.type
_entity.pdbx_description
1 polymer ?
#
loop_
_entity_poly.entity_id
_entity_poly.type
_entity_poly.pdbx_seq_one_letter_code
_entity_poly.pdbx_strand_id
1 'polypeptide(L)'
;MPPYQLHLADALVGAAILSSFTLFLARSQQQKIHLPTVQDASLADDVDQDPYNVTKPEDFIDGEPIDEDAFWAKMRNRKLLLFLLSTVILAFEGISLGWSAYTDEQDILAEHIFRTVFALYIGVLVVLSVSQCTVHRHSELVIHITALTFFSSVLHFVVGILPSSDSISAHSIRESPPVLAFWYAMTVLYILTFVVIGTTPRGPPLHFSPSLIYPQKTIDDTTNKSYENVCGSPGASVIDYLWFSYVTRVVQLGKSDSVEIGDLPIIPTKMRTTYQFYRMRMNLHANPLKPGWDLAWRLVSINKLTFLAEVVLAAFAAPMWFASPFFVRKLIAYLEGDPDRLDRGWGYAFGQFASLIILTLLNAQMWHMATIFRIRLRTQLNTILFAKTLVRKDVACSSGASTSVEKNNKSKNANGDSNKDKDEEEEENELSSKAQIMTLMTTDVDRIAEISFHLFAITDSPIEIVVGTAMLYSLLGISRPVGPAVLCLFLPLNHFAGKVVINAQDNLMKARDERVSLMNEVVTVSASFDLILLVPSLDT
;
A
#
# COMPACT_ATOMS: atom_id res chain seq x y z
N MET A 1 23.16 -24.79 -25.08
CA MET A 1 22.66 -24.27 -23.78
C MET A 1 21.93 -22.96 -24.02
N PRO A 2 20.86 -22.63 -23.25
CA PRO A 2 20.27 -21.29 -23.29
C PRO A 2 21.34 -20.21 -23.06
N PRO A 3 21.27 -19.04 -23.69
CA PRO A 3 22.18 -17.94 -23.37
C PRO A 3 21.95 -17.43 -21.94
N TYR A 4 22.97 -16.83 -21.33
CA TYR A 4 22.90 -16.12 -20.04
C TYR A 4 22.62 -16.99 -18.79
N GLN A 5 22.89 -18.29 -18.85
CA GLN A 5 22.61 -19.18 -17.72
C GLN A 5 23.40 -18.88 -16.43
N LEU A 6 24.62 -18.35 -16.55
CA LEU A 6 25.42 -17.90 -15.42
C LEU A 6 24.79 -16.69 -14.72
N HIS A 7 24.37 -15.67 -15.50
CA HIS A 7 23.66 -14.51 -14.95
C HIS A 7 22.31 -14.88 -14.31
N LEU A 8 21.61 -15.87 -14.88
CA LEU A 8 20.41 -16.44 -14.29
C LEU A 8 20.74 -17.06 -12.91
N ALA A 9 21.80 -17.85 -12.81
CA ALA A 9 22.20 -18.49 -11.56
C ALA A 9 22.63 -17.47 -10.49
N ASP A 10 23.40 -16.45 -10.89
CA ASP A 10 23.80 -15.33 -10.02
C ASP A 10 22.58 -14.57 -9.48
N ALA A 11 21.60 -14.27 -10.34
CA ALA A 11 20.38 -13.59 -9.96
C ALA A 11 19.56 -14.40 -8.94
N LEU A 12 19.46 -15.71 -9.12
CA LEU A 12 18.77 -16.61 -8.19
C LEU A 12 19.44 -16.63 -6.81
N VAL A 13 20.77 -16.73 -6.76
CA VAL A 13 21.53 -16.67 -5.50
C VAL A 13 21.35 -15.31 -4.82
N GLY A 14 21.42 -14.21 -5.58
CA GLY A 14 21.16 -12.86 -5.06
C GLY A 14 19.77 -12.74 -4.42
N ALA A 15 18.73 -13.33 -5.05
CA ALA A 15 17.38 -13.35 -4.50
C ALA A 15 17.27 -14.18 -3.21
N ALA A 16 17.98 -15.31 -3.13
CA ALA A 16 18.04 -16.11 -1.91
C ALA A 16 18.72 -15.36 -0.74
N ILE A 17 19.83 -14.65 -1.01
CA ILE A 17 20.51 -13.83 -0.01
C ILE A 17 19.60 -12.71 0.48
N LEU A 18 18.92 -12.00 -0.42
CA LEU A 18 17.96 -10.96 -0.07
C LEU A 18 16.80 -11.51 0.77
N SER A 19 16.25 -12.68 0.40
CA SER A 19 15.21 -13.35 1.18
C SER A 19 15.70 -13.76 2.57
N SER A 20 16.93 -14.23 2.70
CA SER A 20 17.50 -14.64 3.99
C SER A 20 17.71 -13.42 4.90
N PHE A 21 18.24 -12.32 4.34
CA PHE A 21 18.44 -11.07 5.05
C PHE A 21 17.12 -10.46 5.55
N THR A 22 16.08 -10.48 4.71
CA THR A 22 14.75 -9.97 5.09
C THR A 22 14.08 -10.82 6.16
N LEU A 23 14.20 -12.15 6.10
CA LEU A 23 13.74 -13.06 7.17
C LEU A 23 14.49 -12.82 8.49
N PHE A 24 15.80 -12.57 8.42
CA PHE A 24 16.61 -12.25 9.60
C PHE A 24 16.17 -10.94 10.26
N LEU A 25 15.92 -9.89 9.45
CA LEU A 25 15.39 -8.61 9.94
C LEU A 25 14.00 -8.76 10.57
N ALA A 26 13.11 -9.54 9.93
CA ALA A 26 11.78 -9.82 10.46
C ALA A 26 11.85 -10.51 11.83
N ARG A 27 12.73 -11.51 11.97
CA ARG A 27 12.96 -12.21 13.24
C ARG A 27 13.51 -11.29 14.34
N SER A 28 14.42 -10.37 14.00
CA SER A 28 14.96 -9.39 14.95
C SER A 28 13.90 -8.39 15.44
N GLN A 29 12.96 -8.01 14.58
CA GLN A 29 11.85 -7.14 14.96
C GLN A 29 10.83 -7.87 15.86
N GLN A 30 10.57 -9.15 15.62
CA GLN A 30 9.66 -9.96 16.45
C GLN A 30 10.13 -10.08 17.90
N GLN A 31 11.44 -10.21 18.16
CA GLN A 31 11.97 -10.23 19.53
C GLN A 31 11.79 -8.90 20.29
N LYS A 32 11.58 -7.79 19.57
CA LYS A 32 11.38 -6.46 20.17
C LYS A 32 9.91 -6.12 20.42
N ILE A 33 8.97 -6.85 19.81
CA ILE A 33 7.53 -6.61 19.94
C ILE A 33 6.96 -7.67 20.89
N HIS A 34 7.26 -7.52 22.19
CA HIS A 34 6.43 -8.16 23.21
C HIS A 34 5.17 -7.32 23.35
N LEU A 35 4.02 -7.86 22.93
CA LEU A 35 2.72 -7.31 23.31
C LEU A 35 2.61 -7.43 24.84
N PRO A 36 2.12 -6.39 25.55
CA PRO A 36 1.80 -6.53 26.96
C PRO A 36 0.79 -7.67 27.08
N THR A 37 1.16 -8.72 27.81
CA THR A 37 0.25 -9.83 28.09
C THR A 37 -0.76 -9.39 29.17
N VAL A 38 -1.87 -10.11 29.30
CA VAL A 38 -2.86 -9.89 30.38
C VAL A 38 -2.19 -9.95 31.78
N GLN A 39 -1.08 -10.70 31.91
CA GLN A 39 -0.26 -10.71 33.12
C GLN A 39 0.57 -9.44 33.33
N ASP A 40 1.11 -8.84 32.27
CA ASP A 40 1.78 -7.53 32.34
C ASP A 40 0.80 -6.40 32.63
N ALA A 41 -0.47 -6.55 32.25
CA ALA A 41 -1.56 -5.65 32.64
C ALA A 41 -1.91 -5.80 34.13
N SER A 42 -1.99 -7.04 34.64
CA SER A 42 -2.30 -7.28 36.08
C SER A 42 -1.19 -6.86 37.04
N LEU A 43 0.06 -6.71 36.56
CA LEU A 43 1.17 -6.16 37.35
C LEU A 43 1.31 -4.63 37.21
N ALA A 44 0.55 -4.03 36.31
CA ALA A 44 0.45 -2.58 36.10
C ALA A 44 -0.83 -1.98 36.71
N ASP A 45 -1.64 -2.78 37.42
CA ASP A 45 -2.90 -2.35 38.03
C ASP A 45 -2.75 -1.39 39.23
N ASP A 46 -1.53 -0.95 39.58
CA ASP A 46 -1.27 -0.08 40.73
C ASP A 46 -0.59 1.27 40.39
N VAL A 47 -0.48 1.65 39.11
CA VAL A 47 0.04 2.98 38.73
C VAL A 47 -0.80 3.61 37.63
N ASP A 48 -1.63 4.60 38.02
CA ASP A 48 -2.28 5.60 37.17
C ASP A 48 -2.87 5.06 35.85
N GLN A 49 -4.04 4.42 35.95
CA GLN A 49 -4.85 4.08 34.78
C GLN A 49 -5.28 5.38 34.09
N ASP A 50 -4.54 5.75 33.04
CA ASP A 50 -4.78 6.95 32.24
C ASP A 50 -6.26 6.98 31.81
N PRO A 51 -7.07 7.96 32.28
CA PRO A 51 -8.51 7.98 32.07
C PRO A 51 -8.89 8.11 30.58
N TYR A 52 -7.93 8.44 29.72
CA TYR A 52 -8.12 8.53 28.27
C TYR A 52 -7.55 7.31 27.53
N ASN A 53 -7.16 6.22 28.21
CA ASN A 53 -6.78 4.98 27.56
C ASN A 53 -8.02 4.21 27.09
N VAL A 54 -8.48 4.52 25.88
CA VAL A 54 -9.66 3.90 25.25
C VAL A 54 -9.36 2.51 24.66
N THR A 55 -8.10 2.07 24.71
CA THR A 55 -7.67 0.82 24.04
C THR A 55 -7.96 -0.39 24.92
N LYS A 56 -8.63 -1.39 24.35
CA LYS A 56 -8.86 -2.69 24.98
C LYS A 56 -7.94 -3.75 24.36
N PRO A 57 -7.61 -4.84 25.08
CA PRO A 57 -6.84 -5.95 24.51
C PRO A 57 -7.48 -6.53 23.23
N GLU A 58 -8.81 -6.56 23.17
CA GLU A 58 -9.62 -7.03 22.03
C GLU A 58 -9.38 -6.19 20.76
N ASP A 59 -9.05 -4.90 20.89
CA ASP A 59 -8.78 -4.01 19.75
C ASP A 59 -7.52 -4.40 18.96
N PHE A 60 -6.62 -5.17 19.59
CA PHE A 60 -5.36 -5.62 18.98
C PHE A 60 -5.48 -6.96 18.26
N ILE A 61 -6.67 -7.58 18.27
CA ILE A 61 -6.93 -8.90 17.68
C ILE A 61 -7.77 -8.72 16.40
N ASP A 62 -7.31 -9.28 15.27
CA ASP A 62 -8.03 -9.19 13.99
C ASP A 62 -9.40 -9.91 14.06
N GLY A 63 -9.46 -11.03 14.78
CA GLY A 63 -10.65 -11.85 15.03
C GLY A 63 -10.27 -13.24 15.52
N GLU A 64 -11.27 -14.03 15.90
CA GLU A 64 -11.13 -15.44 16.21
C GLU A 64 -11.14 -16.27 14.92
N PRO A 65 -10.21 -17.24 14.77
CA PRO A 65 -10.16 -18.09 13.59
C PRO A 65 -11.35 -19.05 13.55
N ILE A 66 -11.99 -19.14 12.39
CA ILE A 66 -13.08 -20.09 12.13
C ILE A 66 -12.47 -21.40 11.64
N ASP A 67 -12.87 -22.52 12.26
CA ASP A 67 -12.46 -23.88 11.89
C ASP A 67 -10.92 -24.05 11.73
N GLU A 68 -10.17 -23.61 12.74
CA GLU A 68 -8.70 -23.59 12.71
C GLU A 68 -8.10 -24.97 12.36
N ASP A 69 -8.61 -26.05 12.96
CA ASP A 69 -8.09 -27.40 12.73
C ASP A 69 -8.30 -27.87 11.28
N ALA A 70 -9.47 -27.59 10.71
CA ALA A 70 -9.78 -27.96 9.33
C ALA A 70 -8.92 -27.16 8.35
N PHE A 71 -8.69 -25.89 8.64
CA PHE A 71 -7.77 -25.04 7.87
C PHE A 71 -6.35 -25.63 7.88
N TRP A 72 -5.79 -25.94 9.05
CA TRP A 72 -4.43 -26.47 9.16
C TRP A 72 -4.29 -27.87 8.54
N ALA A 73 -5.31 -28.73 8.63
CA ALA A 73 -5.32 -30.01 7.93
C ALA A 73 -5.24 -29.84 6.41
N LYS A 74 -5.99 -28.89 5.84
CA LYS A 74 -5.94 -28.54 4.41
C LYS A 74 -4.58 -27.94 4.03
N MET A 75 -4.02 -27.07 4.87
CA MET A 75 -2.70 -26.48 4.64
C MET A 75 -1.60 -27.53 4.69
N ARG A 76 -1.68 -28.51 5.60
CA ARG A 76 -0.72 -29.61 5.69
C ARG A 76 -0.64 -30.40 4.39
N ASN A 77 -1.77 -30.72 3.77
CA ASN A 77 -1.78 -31.42 2.47
C ASN A 77 -1.12 -30.59 1.36
N ARG A 78 -1.35 -29.27 1.33
CA ARG A 78 -0.70 -28.36 0.37
C ARG A 78 0.80 -28.23 0.61
N LYS A 79 1.23 -28.13 1.87
CA LYS A 79 2.65 -28.08 2.25
C LYS A 79 3.38 -29.39 1.94
N LEU A 80 2.71 -30.54 2.09
CA LEU A 80 3.24 -31.84 1.67
C LEU A 80 3.42 -31.93 0.15
N LEU A 81 2.44 -31.44 -0.62
CA LEU A 81 2.57 -31.33 -2.08
C LEU A 81 3.77 -30.44 -2.46
N LEU A 82 3.93 -29.30 -1.79
CA LEU A 82 5.05 -28.38 -2.00
C LEU A 82 6.40 -29.04 -1.67
N PHE A 83 6.46 -29.81 -0.60
CA PHE A 83 7.65 -30.57 -0.21
C PHE A 83 8.02 -31.62 -1.26
N LEU A 84 7.03 -32.36 -1.77
CA LEU A 84 7.25 -33.33 -2.86
C LEU A 84 7.80 -32.63 -4.12
N LEU A 85 7.18 -31.52 -4.54
CA LEU A 85 7.64 -30.75 -5.70
C LEU A 85 9.05 -30.20 -5.52
N SER A 86 9.35 -29.62 -4.36
CA SER A 86 10.69 -29.11 -4.05
C SER A 86 11.74 -30.22 -4.02
N THR A 87 11.38 -31.42 -3.57
CA THR A 87 12.28 -32.59 -3.55
C THR A 87 12.56 -33.08 -4.98
N VAL A 88 11.55 -33.09 -5.85
CA VAL A 88 11.72 -33.39 -7.27
C VAL A 88 12.66 -32.37 -7.92
N ILE A 89 12.45 -31.06 -7.69
CA ILE A 89 13.33 -30.01 -8.21
C ILE A 89 14.78 -30.23 -7.74
N LEU A 90 14.99 -30.50 -6.45
CA LEU A 90 16.33 -30.74 -5.91
C LEU A 90 16.99 -31.99 -6.52
N ALA A 91 16.22 -33.06 -6.75
CA ALA A 91 16.73 -34.28 -7.39
C ALA A 91 17.16 -34.01 -8.83
N PHE A 92 16.37 -33.26 -9.60
CA PHE A 92 16.72 -32.88 -10.97
C PHE A 92 17.96 -31.97 -11.00
N GLU A 93 18.07 -30.97 -10.12
CA GLU A 93 19.28 -30.13 -10.05
C GLU A 93 20.51 -30.95 -9.62
N GLY A 94 20.35 -31.92 -8.72
CA GLY A 94 21.42 -32.82 -8.30
C GLY A 94 21.93 -33.73 -9.43
N ILE A 95 21.03 -34.28 -10.25
CA ILE A 95 21.39 -35.07 -11.45
C ILE A 95 22.14 -34.18 -12.46
N SER A 96 21.70 -32.94 -12.64
CA SER A 96 22.35 -31.98 -13.55
C SER A 96 23.74 -31.60 -13.08
N LEU A 97 23.90 -31.34 -11.78
CA LEU A 97 25.20 -31.09 -11.16
C LEU A 97 26.13 -32.30 -11.34
N GLY A 98 25.66 -33.51 -11.09
CA GLY A 98 26.44 -34.74 -11.28
C GLY A 98 26.88 -34.95 -12.73
N TRP A 99 26.01 -34.65 -13.70
CA TRP A 99 26.35 -34.69 -15.12
C TRP A 99 27.41 -33.64 -15.48
N SER A 100 27.24 -32.40 -14.99
CA SER A 100 28.19 -31.32 -15.24
C SER A 100 29.59 -31.58 -14.66
N ALA A 101 29.66 -32.22 -13.49
CA ALA A 101 30.91 -32.61 -12.85
C ALA A 101 31.66 -33.72 -13.61
N TYR A 102 30.94 -34.55 -14.37
CA TYR A 102 31.54 -35.60 -15.21
C TYR A 102 32.14 -35.02 -16.51
N THR A 103 31.57 -33.94 -17.04
CA THR A 103 32.02 -33.31 -18.30
C THR A 103 33.21 -32.34 -18.14
N ASP A 104 33.65 -32.05 -16.92
CA ASP A 104 34.87 -31.27 -16.56
C ASP A 104 34.97 -29.85 -17.17
N GLU A 105 33.83 -29.23 -17.48
CA GLU A 105 33.74 -27.83 -17.91
C GLU A 105 33.45 -26.91 -16.72
N GLN A 106 34.43 -26.09 -16.31
CA GLN A 106 34.38 -25.30 -15.08
C GLN A 106 33.23 -24.27 -15.04
N ASP A 107 32.90 -23.64 -16.17
CA ASP A 107 31.86 -22.60 -16.23
C ASP A 107 30.45 -23.19 -16.06
N ILE A 108 30.20 -24.39 -16.59
CA ILE A 108 28.92 -25.10 -16.49
C ILE A 108 28.75 -25.68 -15.07
N LEU A 109 29.84 -26.11 -14.46
CA LEU A 109 29.85 -26.62 -13.09
C LEU A 109 29.43 -25.52 -12.09
N ALA A 110 29.97 -24.30 -12.23
CA ALA A 110 29.62 -23.17 -11.35
C ALA A 110 28.11 -22.80 -11.43
N GLU A 111 27.54 -22.82 -12.64
CA GLU A 111 26.10 -22.57 -12.85
C GLU A 111 25.22 -23.56 -12.08
N HIS A 112 25.49 -24.86 -12.21
CA HIS A 112 24.70 -25.89 -11.55
C HIS A 112 24.90 -25.90 -10.02
N ILE A 113 26.08 -25.50 -9.53
CA ILE A 113 26.28 -25.27 -8.08
C ILE A 113 25.35 -24.17 -7.58
N PHE A 114 25.30 -23.02 -8.26
CA PHE A 114 24.44 -21.91 -7.82
C PHE A 114 22.95 -22.26 -7.88
N ARG A 115 22.50 -23.01 -8.88
CA ARG A 115 21.12 -23.50 -8.94
C ARG A 115 20.79 -24.53 -7.87
N THR A 116 21.68 -25.48 -7.60
CA THR A 116 21.48 -26.46 -6.53
C THR A 116 21.43 -25.79 -5.15
N VAL A 117 22.27 -24.79 -4.88
CA VAL A 117 22.21 -23.99 -3.65
C VAL A 117 20.88 -23.26 -3.51
N PHE A 118 20.39 -22.65 -4.60
CA PHE A 118 19.08 -21.99 -4.61
C PHE A 118 17.92 -22.97 -4.35
N ALA A 119 17.92 -24.12 -5.04
CA ALA A 119 16.92 -25.16 -4.85
C ALA A 119 16.95 -25.73 -3.41
N LEU A 120 18.14 -25.91 -2.83
CA LEU A 120 18.32 -26.34 -1.44
C LEU A 120 17.75 -25.29 -0.47
N TYR A 121 17.99 -24.00 -0.71
CA TYR A 121 17.43 -22.92 0.10
C TYR A 121 15.89 -22.93 0.08
N ILE A 122 15.25 -23.08 -1.08
CA ILE A 122 13.80 -23.25 -1.18
C ILE A 122 13.35 -24.50 -0.41
N GLY A 123 14.05 -25.63 -0.57
CA GLY A 123 13.77 -26.86 0.16
C GLY A 123 13.78 -26.68 1.68
N VAL A 124 14.78 -25.95 2.21
CA VAL A 124 14.87 -25.62 3.64
C VAL A 124 13.67 -24.78 4.09
N LEU A 125 13.29 -23.74 3.33
CA LEU A 125 12.12 -22.92 3.66
C LEU A 125 10.82 -23.73 3.64
N VAL A 126 10.66 -24.66 2.68
CA VAL A 126 9.50 -25.55 2.60
C VAL A 126 9.44 -26.50 3.79
N VAL A 127 10.56 -27.10 4.19
CA VAL A 127 10.65 -27.95 5.38
C VAL A 127 10.29 -27.16 6.65
N LEU A 128 10.82 -25.94 6.78
CA LEU A 128 10.47 -25.05 7.89
C LEU A 128 9.00 -24.63 7.88
N SER A 129 8.36 -24.56 6.71
CA SER A 129 6.94 -24.24 6.59
C SER A 129 6.04 -25.40 7.06
N VAL A 130 6.42 -26.66 6.79
CA VAL A 130 5.62 -27.85 7.17
C VAL A 130 5.42 -27.95 8.68
N SER A 131 6.41 -27.60 9.48
CA SER A 131 6.38 -27.74 10.94
C SER A 131 5.63 -26.60 11.66
N GLN A 132 5.19 -25.57 10.95
CA GLN A 132 4.60 -24.37 11.55
C GLN A 132 3.07 -24.34 11.45
N CYS A 133 2.43 -24.14 12.60
CA CYS A 133 0.98 -23.96 12.77
C CYS A 133 0.59 -22.55 13.25
N THR A 134 1.52 -21.59 13.25
CA THR A 134 1.22 -20.20 13.63
C THR A 134 0.96 -19.35 12.39
N VAL A 135 -0.16 -18.62 12.36
CA VAL A 135 -0.59 -17.80 11.21
C VAL A 135 0.49 -16.81 10.76
N HIS A 136 1.13 -16.10 11.70
CA HIS A 136 2.11 -15.07 11.36
C HIS A 136 3.34 -15.63 10.62
N ARG A 137 3.99 -16.65 11.18
CA ARG A 137 5.18 -17.26 10.55
C ARG A 137 4.84 -18.01 9.25
N HIS A 138 3.67 -18.66 9.20
CA HIS A 138 3.16 -19.28 7.97
C HIS A 138 3.00 -18.24 6.86
N SER A 139 2.38 -17.09 7.15
CA SER A 139 2.20 -15.98 6.20
C SER A 139 3.54 -15.45 5.68
N GLU A 140 4.51 -15.21 6.56
CA GLU A 140 5.86 -14.74 6.16
C GLU A 140 6.55 -15.74 5.23
N LEU A 141 6.62 -17.03 5.61
CA LEU A 141 7.25 -18.05 4.78
C LEU A 141 6.55 -18.24 3.43
N VAL A 142 5.22 -18.22 3.40
CA VAL A 142 4.44 -18.31 2.15
C VAL A 142 4.79 -17.14 1.22
N ILE A 143 4.91 -15.91 1.74
CA ILE A 143 5.31 -14.74 0.94
C ILE A 143 6.71 -14.93 0.36
N HIS A 144 7.69 -15.34 1.17
CA HIS A 144 9.06 -15.55 0.71
C HIS A 144 9.17 -16.67 -0.33
N ILE A 145 8.56 -17.82 -0.08
CA ILE A 145 8.58 -18.95 -1.03
C ILE A 145 7.85 -18.57 -2.32
N THR A 146 6.73 -17.85 -2.26
CA THR A 146 6.03 -17.35 -3.45
C THR A 146 6.91 -16.38 -4.25
N ALA A 147 7.58 -15.44 -3.58
CA ALA A 147 8.44 -14.48 -4.26
C ALA A 147 9.63 -15.16 -4.96
N LEU A 148 10.29 -16.12 -4.29
CA LEU A 148 11.44 -16.85 -4.84
C LEU A 148 11.03 -17.75 -6.02
N THR A 149 9.92 -18.48 -5.88
CA THR A 149 9.41 -19.37 -6.95
C THR A 149 8.85 -18.58 -8.13
N PHE A 150 8.22 -17.43 -7.90
CA PHE A 150 7.82 -16.48 -8.94
C PHE A 150 9.03 -15.95 -9.71
N PHE A 151 10.02 -15.43 -9.00
CA PHE A 151 11.23 -14.87 -9.59
C PHE A 151 11.98 -15.93 -10.42
N SER A 152 12.12 -17.14 -9.89
CA SER A 152 12.71 -18.27 -10.62
C SER A 152 11.90 -18.66 -11.86
N SER A 153 10.57 -18.74 -11.75
CA SER A 153 9.69 -19.06 -12.88
C SER A 153 9.80 -18.02 -14.00
N VAL A 154 9.79 -16.72 -13.64
CA VAL A 154 9.92 -15.62 -14.60
C VAL A 154 11.28 -15.65 -15.27
N LEU A 155 12.37 -15.80 -14.52
CA LEU A 155 13.71 -15.81 -15.10
C LEU A 155 13.94 -17.02 -16.02
N HIS A 156 13.50 -18.22 -15.62
CA HIS A 156 13.54 -19.38 -16.51
C HIS A 156 12.72 -19.14 -17.77
N PHE A 157 11.49 -18.65 -17.64
CA PHE A 157 10.64 -18.35 -18.78
C PHE A 157 11.27 -17.31 -19.74
N VAL A 158 11.87 -16.24 -19.21
CA VAL A 158 12.56 -15.20 -20.00
C VAL A 158 13.77 -15.76 -20.74
N VAL A 159 14.60 -16.57 -20.07
CA VAL A 159 15.77 -17.22 -20.68
C VAL A 159 15.37 -18.23 -21.77
N GLY A 160 14.20 -18.85 -21.66
CA GLY A 160 13.67 -19.75 -22.69
C GLY A 160 13.22 -19.06 -23.97
N ILE A 161 12.94 -17.76 -23.90
CA ILE A 161 12.36 -16.98 -25.00
C ILE A 161 13.38 -16.06 -25.66
N LEU A 162 14.40 -15.61 -24.93
CA LEU A 162 15.40 -14.70 -25.49
C LEU A 162 16.22 -15.36 -26.62
N PRO A 163 16.27 -14.78 -27.82
CA PRO A 163 17.15 -15.24 -28.88
C PRO A 163 18.60 -14.92 -28.50
N SER A 164 19.50 -15.90 -28.57
CA SER A 164 20.93 -15.71 -28.38
C SER A 164 21.57 -15.17 -29.65
N SER A 165 22.12 -13.96 -29.62
CA SER A 165 23.26 -13.62 -30.47
C SER A 165 24.53 -14.14 -29.81
N ASP A 166 25.32 -14.92 -30.55
CA ASP A 166 26.68 -15.39 -30.25
C ASP A 166 26.84 -16.69 -29.44
N SER A 167 26.97 -17.81 -30.15
CA SER A 167 28.18 -18.67 -30.13
C SER A 167 27.91 -19.99 -30.89
N ILE A 168 28.76 -20.31 -31.86
CA ILE A 168 28.69 -21.52 -32.69
C ILE A 168 28.83 -22.80 -31.86
N SER A 169 29.44 -22.72 -30.67
CA SER A 169 29.56 -23.81 -29.68
C SER A 169 28.29 -24.06 -28.86
N ALA A 170 27.46 -23.04 -28.60
CA ALA A 170 26.17 -23.24 -27.91
C ALA A 170 25.12 -23.93 -28.79
N HIS A 171 25.32 -23.90 -30.12
CA HIS A 171 24.44 -24.56 -31.08
C HIS A 171 24.56 -26.09 -31.04
N SER A 172 25.76 -26.67 -30.84
CA SER A 172 25.96 -28.13 -30.86
C SER A 172 25.40 -28.85 -29.63
N ILE A 173 25.45 -28.23 -28.44
CA ILE A 173 24.86 -28.80 -27.21
C ILE A 173 23.32 -28.69 -27.22
N ARG A 174 22.77 -27.71 -27.96
CA ARG A 174 21.32 -27.46 -28.09
C ARG A 174 20.59 -28.51 -28.93
N GLU A 175 21.32 -29.25 -29.78
CA GLU A 175 20.75 -30.30 -30.64
C GLU A 175 20.49 -31.63 -29.91
N SER A 176 20.89 -31.76 -28.64
CA SER A 176 20.51 -32.94 -27.85
C SER A 176 19.07 -32.79 -27.31
N PRO A 177 18.07 -33.54 -27.82
CA PRO A 177 16.70 -33.47 -27.34
C PRO A 177 16.50 -33.71 -25.83
N PRO A 178 17.31 -34.53 -25.10
CA PRO A 178 17.07 -34.75 -23.68
C PRO A 178 17.39 -33.54 -22.79
N VAL A 179 18.42 -32.75 -23.10
CA VAL A 179 18.82 -31.60 -22.28
C VAL A 179 17.79 -30.47 -22.37
N LEU A 180 17.24 -30.26 -23.57
CA LEU A 180 16.18 -29.28 -23.78
C LEU A 180 14.89 -29.69 -23.06
N ALA A 181 14.50 -30.96 -23.14
CA ALA A 181 13.35 -31.50 -22.42
C ALA A 181 13.49 -31.34 -20.90
N PHE A 182 14.69 -31.55 -20.38
CA PHE A 182 15.01 -31.37 -18.96
C PHE A 182 14.82 -29.93 -18.49
N TRP A 183 15.28 -28.96 -19.28
CA TRP A 183 15.15 -27.55 -18.97
C TRP A 183 13.68 -27.08 -18.95
N TYR A 184 12.87 -27.53 -19.93
CA TYR A 184 11.44 -27.26 -19.93
C TYR A 184 10.72 -27.94 -18.75
N ALA A 185 11.11 -29.17 -18.40
CA ALA A 185 10.55 -29.86 -17.23
C ALA A 185 10.81 -29.07 -15.93
N MET A 186 12.02 -28.52 -15.75
CA MET A 186 12.34 -27.66 -14.61
C MET A 186 11.52 -26.38 -14.58
N THR A 187 11.38 -25.72 -15.74
CA THR A 187 10.55 -24.51 -15.86
C THR A 187 9.11 -24.80 -15.45
N VAL A 188 8.54 -25.92 -15.90
CA VAL A 188 7.19 -26.36 -15.52
C VAL A 188 7.09 -26.65 -14.02
N LEU A 189 8.09 -27.31 -13.42
CA LEU A 189 8.11 -27.60 -11.98
C LEU A 189 8.14 -26.33 -11.12
N TYR A 190 8.93 -25.32 -11.49
CA TYR A 190 8.94 -24.03 -10.79
C TYR A 190 7.60 -23.29 -10.94
N ILE A 191 7.01 -23.27 -12.14
CA ILE A 191 5.68 -22.66 -12.37
C ILE A 191 4.61 -23.38 -11.54
N LEU A 192 4.60 -24.71 -11.51
CA LEU A 192 3.66 -25.49 -10.73
C LEU A 192 3.82 -25.21 -9.22
N THR A 193 5.07 -25.15 -8.76
CA THR A 193 5.40 -24.80 -7.36
C THR A 193 4.89 -23.40 -7.02
N PHE A 194 5.11 -22.42 -7.90
CA PHE A 194 4.60 -21.05 -7.77
C PHE A 194 3.07 -21.00 -7.70
N VAL A 195 2.36 -21.73 -8.56
CA VAL A 195 0.88 -21.77 -8.56
C VAL A 195 0.35 -22.38 -7.26
N VAL A 196 0.96 -23.48 -6.79
CA VAL A 196 0.53 -24.13 -5.54
C VAL A 196 0.75 -23.20 -4.34
N ILE A 197 1.94 -22.59 -4.20
CA ILE A 197 2.22 -21.71 -3.06
C ILE A 197 1.49 -20.37 -3.17
N GLY A 198 1.42 -19.79 -4.36
CA GLY A 198 0.81 -18.48 -4.60
C GLY A 198 -0.72 -18.47 -4.38
N THR A 199 -1.38 -19.61 -4.59
CA THR A 199 -2.82 -19.82 -4.30
C THR A 199 -3.09 -20.34 -2.89
N THR A 200 -2.06 -20.49 -2.06
CA THR A 200 -2.22 -20.94 -0.67
C THR A 200 -2.62 -19.76 0.22
N PRO A 201 -3.76 -19.86 0.94
CA PRO A 201 -4.19 -18.79 1.84
C PRO A 201 -3.20 -18.62 3.00
N ARG A 202 -3.04 -17.38 3.44
CA ARG A 202 -2.09 -17.02 4.50
C ARG A 202 -2.66 -17.16 5.91
N GLY A 203 -3.98 -17.29 6.04
CA GLY A 203 -4.64 -17.50 7.32
C GLY A 203 -6.05 -18.05 7.16
N PRO A 204 -6.63 -18.57 8.25
CA PRO A 204 -8.02 -18.98 8.29
C PRO A 204 -8.95 -17.77 8.14
N PRO A 205 -10.22 -17.98 7.74
CA PRO A 205 -11.25 -16.97 7.83
C PRO A 205 -11.46 -16.56 9.30
N LEU A 206 -11.83 -15.30 9.53
CA LEU A 206 -11.88 -14.70 10.86
C LEU A 206 -13.29 -14.20 11.18
N HIS A 207 -13.68 -14.33 12.45
CA HIS A 207 -14.89 -13.75 13.02
C HIS A 207 -14.52 -12.75 14.12
N PHE A 208 -15.16 -11.59 14.12
CA PHE A 208 -15.01 -10.60 15.18
C PHE A 208 -16.39 -10.17 15.66
N SER A 209 -16.63 -10.18 16.98
CA SER A 209 -17.97 -9.90 17.52
C SER A 209 -18.45 -8.49 17.11
N PRO A 210 -19.56 -8.36 16.35
CA PRO A 210 -20.06 -7.05 15.90
C PRO A 210 -20.45 -6.10 17.04
N SER A 211 -20.83 -6.65 18.20
CA SER A 211 -21.22 -5.89 19.40
C SER A 211 -20.11 -5.01 19.98
N LEU A 212 -18.85 -5.28 19.63
CA LEU A 212 -17.72 -4.48 20.08
C LEU A 212 -17.51 -3.20 19.25
N ILE A 213 -18.09 -3.14 18.04
CA ILE A 213 -17.90 -2.04 17.08
C ILE A 213 -19.21 -1.28 16.86
N TYR A 214 -20.31 -2.01 16.68
CA TYR A 214 -21.57 -1.43 16.23
C TYR A 214 -22.58 -1.35 17.39
N PRO A 215 -23.40 -0.28 17.43
CA PRO A 215 -24.58 -0.23 18.30
C PRO A 215 -25.56 -1.36 17.97
N GLN A 216 -26.32 -1.81 18.96
CA GLN A 216 -27.28 -2.91 18.82
C GLN A 216 -28.25 -2.72 17.64
N LYS A 217 -28.72 -1.48 17.43
CA LYS A 217 -29.60 -1.13 16.31
C LYS A 217 -29.02 -1.53 14.95
N THR A 218 -27.74 -1.23 14.71
CA THR A 218 -27.06 -1.56 13.44
C THR A 218 -26.90 -3.07 13.26
N ILE A 219 -26.75 -3.82 14.35
CA ILE A 219 -26.64 -5.27 14.33
C ILE A 219 -28.00 -5.89 13.98
N ASP A 220 -29.07 -5.36 14.54
CA ASP A 220 -30.43 -5.84 14.29
C ASP A 220 -30.86 -5.55 12.82
N ASP A 221 -30.42 -4.42 12.26
CA ASP A 221 -30.66 -4.03 10.86
C ASP A 221 -29.83 -4.85 9.85
N THR A 222 -28.85 -5.65 10.30
CA THR A 222 -27.94 -6.42 9.42
C THR A 222 -28.70 -7.51 8.65
N THR A 223 -28.62 -7.48 7.32
CA THR A 223 -29.30 -8.43 6.43
C THR A 223 -28.49 -9.70 6.20
N ASN A 224 -27.17 -9.57 6.12
CA ASN A 224 -26.21 -10.64 5.88
C ASN A 224 -25.62 -11.15 7.20
N LYS A 225 -26.09 -12.33 7.63
CA LYS A 225 -25.63 -12.99 8.86
C LYS A 225 -24.50 -13.98 8.63
N SER A 226 -23.62 -13.72 7.67
CA SER A 226 -22.39 -14.51 7.49
C SER A 226 -21.57 -14.50 8.77
N TYR A 227 -21.21 -15.68 9.27
CA TYR A 227 -20.33 -15.81 10.44
C TYR A 227 -18.91 -15.34 10.13
N GLU A 228 -18.47 -15.44 8.87
CA GLU A 228 -17.25 -14.78 8.44
C GLU A 228 -17.55 -13.31 8.15
N ASN A 229 -17.08 -12.42 9.02
CA ASN A 229 -17.40 -10.99 8.98
C ASN A 229 -16.18 -10.06 8.98
N VAL A 230 -14.95 -10.59 9.01
CA VAL A 230 -13.72 -9.80 8.87
C VAL A 230 -13.30 -9.72 7.40
N CYS A 231 -12.70 -8.61 6.99
CA CYS A 231 -12.16 -8.44 5.65
C CYS A 231 -11.17 -9.57 5.30
N GLY A 232 -11.30 -10.16 4.11
CA GLY A 232 -10.44 -11.26 3.67
C GLY A 232 -8.97 -10.91 3.44
N SER A 233 -8.57 -9.64 3.57
CA SER A 233 -7.19 -9.17 3.30
C SER A 233 -6.10 -9.89 4.13
N PRO A 234 -6.25 -10.14 5.45
CA PRO A 234 -5.23 -10.85 6.24
C PRO A 234 -5.07 -12.32 5.83
N GLY A 235 -6.16 -13.00 5.46
CA GLY A 235 -6.20 -14.42 5.08
C GLY A 235 -5.96 -14.71 3.60
N ALA A 236 -6.11 -13.71 2.73
CA ALA A 236 -5.97 -13.85 1.28
C ALA A 236 -4.62 -14.46 0.87
N SER A 237 -4.63 -15.29 -0.18
CA SER A 237 -3.39 -15.77 -0.78
C SER A 237 -2.57 -14.62 -1.39
N VAL A 238 -1.30 -14.87 -1.71
CA VAL A 238 -0.44 -13.82 -2.29
C VAL A 238 -1.00 -13.36 -3.64
N ILE A 239 -1.47 -14.30 -4.47
CA ILE A 239 -2.09 -14.00 -5.77
C ILE A 239 -3.42 -13.26 -5.57
N ASP A 240 -4.27 -13.71 -4.64
CA ASP A 240 -5.55 -13.04 -4.38
C ASP A 240 -5.36 -11.61 -3.87
N TYR A 241 -4.30 -11.36 -3.10
CA TYR A 241 -3.93 -10.02 -2.65
C TYR A 241 -3.43 -9.16 -3.82
N LEU A 242 -2.60 -9.71 -4.71
CA LEU A 242 -2.08 -9.00 -5.89
C LEU A 242 -3.19 -8.61 -6.88
N TRP A 243 -4.21 -9.47 -7.03
CA TRP A 243 -5.34 -9.26 -7.94
C TRP A 243 -6.57 -8.61 -7.27
N PHE A 244 -6.49 -8.30 -5.98
CA PHE A 244 -7.62 -7.78 -5.19
C PHE A 244 -8.86 -8.69 -5.17
N SER A 245 -8.68 -10.00 -5.35
CA SER A 245 -9.80 -10.97 -5.42
C SER A 245 -10.58 -11.06 -4.11
N TYR A 246 -9.97 -10.71 -2.96
CA TYR A 246 -10.66 -10.65 -1.68
C TYR A 246 -11.82 -9.63 -1.64
N VAL A 247 -11.81 -8.63 -2.54
CA VAL A 247 -12.88 -7.62 -2.66
C VAL A 247 -14.13 -8.18 -3.36
N THR A 248 -14.00 -9.28 -4.11
CA THR A 248 -15.10 -9.88 -4.87
C THR A 248 -16.32 -10.18 -3.99
N ARG A 249 -16.14 -10.57 -2.72
CA ARG A 249 -17.25 -10.79 -1.79
C ARG A 249 -18.06 -9.53 -1.50
N VAL A 250 -17.40 -8.39 -1.36
CA VAL A 250 -18.06 -7.08 -1.16
C VAL A 250 -18.79 -6.65 -2.43
N VAL A 251 -18.20 -6.89 -3.60
CA VAL A 251 -18.86 -6.60 -4.89
C VAL A 251 -20.09 -7.49 -5.09
N GLN A 252 -20.02 -8.76 -4.67
CA GLN A 252 -21.16 -9.69 -4.71
C GLN A 252 -22.28 -9.29 -3.75
N LEU A 253 -21.95 -8.66 -2.62
CA LEU A 253 -22.95 -8.10 -1.71
C LEU A 253 -23.78 -7.01 -2.40
N GLY A 254 -23.20 -6.22 -3.30
CA GLY A 254 -23.94 -5.24 -4.10
C GLY A 254 -25.00 -5.83 -5.05
N LYS A 255 -25.12 -7.16 -5.14
CA LYS A 255 -26.22 -7.84 -5.84
C LYS A 255 -27.49 -7.94 -4.99
N SER A 256 -27.42 -7.74 -3.67
CA SER A 256 -28.61 -7.71 -2.81
C SER A 256 -29.40 -6.42 -3.00
N ASP A 257 -30.71 -6.46 -2.72
CA ASP A 257 -31.62 -5.32 -2.92
C ASP A 257 -31.31 -4.13 -1.99
N SER A 258 -30.77 -4.41 -0.80
CA SER A 258 -30.27 -3.42 0.15
C SER A 258 -28.97 -3.91 0.79
N VAL A 259 -28.08 -2.99 1.13
CA VAL A 259 -26.84 -3.27 1.86
C VAL A 259 -26.78 -2.32 3.04
N GLU A 260 -26.82 -2.89 4.24
CA GLU A 260 -26.70 -2.14 5.48
C GLU A 260 -25.23 -2.06 5.93
N ILE A 261 -24.94 -1.12 6.84
CA ILE A 261 -23.58 -0.91 7.36
C ILE A 261 -23.03 -2.18 8.02
N GLY A 262 -23.89 -2.96 8.68
CA GLY A 262 -23.51 -4.22 9.32
C GLY A 262 -23.20 -5.36 8.34
N ASP A 263 -23.63 -5.26 7.07
CA ASP A 263 -23.34 -6.26 6.05
C ASP A 263 -21.91 -6.16 5.49
N LEU A 264 -21.26 -5.02 5.73
CA LEU A 264 -19.90 -4.76 5.27
C LEU A 264 -18.87 -5.48 6.15
N PRO A 265 -17.78 -5.99 5.55
CA PRO A 265 -16.75 -6.67 6.32
C PRO A 265 -16.01 -5.70 7.25
N ILE A 266 -15.76 -6.18 8.47
CA ILE A 266 -14.99 -5.47 9.49
C ILE A 266 -13.55 -5.32 9.03
N ILE A 267 -13.01 -4.10 9.19
CA ILE A 267 -11.65 -3.77 8.79
C ILE A 267 -10.59 -4.49 9.66
N PRO A 268 -9.42 -4.84 9.07
CA PRO A 268 -8.31 -5.41 9.83
C PRO A 268 -7.82 -4.49 10.94
N THR A 269 -7.25 -5.05 12.00
CA THR A 269 -6.73 -4.34 13.19
C THR A 269 -5.79 -3.21 12.83
N LYS A 270 -4.89 -3.42 11.87
CA LYS A 270 -3.94 -2.39 11.41
C LYS A 270 -4.61 -1.18 10.75
N MET A 271 -5.89 -1.25 10.41
CA MET A 271 -6.67 -0.15 9.85
C MET A 271 -7.67 0.44 10.84
N ARG A 272 -7.89 -0.20 11.99
CA ARG A 272 -8.81 0.29 13.03
C ARG A 272 -8.28 1.56 13.67
N THR A 273 -9.21 2.45 13.99
CA THR A 273 -8.95 3.75 14.60
C THR A 273 -8.23 3.63 15.95
N THR A 274 -8.64 2.69 16.80
CA THR A 274 -8.05 2.45 18.13
C THR A 274 -6.58 2.08 18.05
N TYR A 275 -6.22 1.20 17.13
CA TYR A 275 -4.82 0.80 16.88
C TYR A 275 -3.98 1.97 16.36
N GLN A 276 -4.51 2.76 15.42
CA GLN A 276 -3.80 3.91 14.86
C GLN A 276 -3.59 5.01 15.91
N PHE A 277 -4.61 5.27 16.74
CA PHE A 277 -4.53 6.20 17.85
C PHE A 277 -3.47 5.77 18.87
N TYR A 278 -3.48 4.50 19.29
CA TYR A 278 -2.48 3.94 20.20
C TYR A 278 -1.05 4.17 19.69
N ARG A 279 -0.79 3.82 18.43
CA ARG A 279 0.55 3.96 17.83
C ARG A 279 1.00 5.42 17.81
N MET A 280 0.11 6.33 17.48
CA MET A 280 0.49 7.73 17.46
C MET A 280 0.68 8.29 18.88
N ARG A 281 -0.21 7.97 19.81
CA ARG A 281 -0.09 8.41 21.20
C ARG A 281 1.21 7.94 21.84
N MET A 282 1.58 6.66 21.64
CA MET A 282 2.85 6.12 22.14
C MET A 282 4.06 6.86 21.55
N ASN A 283 4.00 7.23 20.26
CA ASN A 283 5.05 8.03 19.63
C ASN A 283 5.15 9.46 20.19
N LEU A 284 3.99 10.10 20.46
CA LEU A 284 3.92 11.43 21.07
C LEU A 284 4.38 11.45 22.53
N HIS A 285 4.08 10.39 23.29
CA HIS A 285 4.57 10.24 24.67
C HIS A 285 6.09 10.05 24.71
N ALA A 286 6.64 9.24 23.82
CA ALA A 286 8.08 9.02 23.74
C ALA A 286 8.85 10.28 23.33
N ASN A 287 8.27 11.12 22.47
CA ASN A 287 8.88 12.36 22.01
C ASN A 287 7.81 13.45 21.94
N PRO A 288 7.83 14.53 22.74
CA PRO A 288 6.85 15.61 22.60
C PRO A 288 7.04 16.39 21.29
N LEU A 289 5.94 16.88 20.70
CA LEU A 289 5.94 17.62 19.44
C LEU A 289 6.71 18.94 19.55
N LYS A 290 7.63 19.18 18.61
CA LYS A 290 8.27 20.49 18.41
C LYS A 290 7.52 21.28 17.34
N PRO A 291 7.49 22.62 17.42
CA PRO A 291 6.87 23.44 16.37
C PRO A 291 7.57 23.23 15.01
N GLY A 292 6.80 23.25 13.92
CA GLY A 292 7.29 23.16 12.54
C GLY A 292 7.01 21.80 11.87
N TRP A 293 7.98 21.31 11.08
CA TRP A 293 7.86 20.12 10.23
C TRP A 293 7.90 18.78 10.99
N ASP A 294 8.04 18.83 12.32
CA ASP A 294 8.15 17.65 13.17
C ASP A 294 6.91 16.76 13.08
N LEU A 295 5.71 17.35 12.98
CA LEU A 295 4.47 16.60 12.79
C LEU A 295 4.50 15.79 11.49
N ALA A 296 4.80 16.44 10.35
CA ALA A 296 4.88 15.78 9.06
C ALA A 296 5.91 14.63 9.06
N TRP A 297 7.09 14.87 9.62
CA TRP A 297 8.12 13.85 9.78
C TRP A 297 7.65 12.67 10.64
N ARG A 298 6.93 12.93 11.73
CA ARG A 298 6.39 11.89 12.62
C ARG A 298 5.37 11.02 11.92
N LEU A 299 4.42 11.62 11.21
CA LEU A 299 3.41 10.89 10.45
C LEU A 299 4.05 9.94 9.43
N VAL A 300 5.09 10.41 8.73
CA VAL A 300 5.88 9.56 7.83
C VAL A 300 6.64 8.49 8.61
N SER A 301 7.27 8.83 9.73
CA SER A 301 8.08 7.89 10.52
C SER A 301 7.26 6.75 11.14
N ILE A 302 6.03 7.02 11.59
CA ILE A 302 5.11 6.02 12.14
C ILE A 302 4.68 5.04 11.05
N ASN A 303 4.52 5.53 9.83
CA ASN A 303 4.09 4.74 8.68
C ASN A 303 5.23 4.40 7.72
N LYS A 304 6.49 4.44 8.19
CA LYS A 304 7.70 4.33 7.36
C LYS A 304 7.74 3.11 6.45
N LEU A 305 7.16 1.98 6.87
CA LEU A 305 7.13 0.76 6.06
C LEU A 305 6.24 0.91 4.83
N THR A 306 5.06 1.53 5.00
CA THR A 306 4.13 1.77 3.88
C THR A 306 4.69 2.84 2.95
N PHE A 307 5.23 3.93 3.52
CA PHE A 307 5.85 4.99 2.73
C PHE A 307 7.07 4.51 1.94
N LEU A 308 7.97 3.74 2.57
CA LEU A 308 9.13 3.16 1.86
C LEU A 308 8.68 2.19 0.76
N ALA A 309 7.68 1.35 1.03
CA ALA A 309 7.15 0.43 0.03
C ALA A 309 6.57 1.18 -1.18
N GLU A 310 5.84 2.27 -0.95
CA GLU A 310 5.30 3.14 -1.99
C GLU A 310 6.42 3.79 -2.83
N VAL A 311 7.44 4.37 -2.19
CA VAL A 311 8.59 4.99 -2.88
C VAL A 311 9.37 3.98 -3.71
N VAL A 312 9.61 2.79 -3.16
CA VAL A 312 10.31 1.71 -3.87
C VAL A 312 9.48 1.25 -5.06
N LEU A 313 8.18 1.06 -4.89
CA LEU A 313 7.29 0.62 -5.96
C LEU A 313 7.20 1.65 -7.09
N ALA A 314 7.11 2.94 -6.76
CA ALA A 314 7.14 4.04 -7.71
C ALA A 314 8.47 4.06 -8.50
N ALA A 315 9.60 3.90 -7.81
CA ALA A 315 10.91 3.86 -8.46
C ALA A 315 11.06 2.71 -9.46
N PHE A 316 10.39 1.58 -9.23
CA PHE A 316 10.33 0.46 -10.18
C PHE A 316 9.28 0.64 -11.28
N ALA A 317 8.17 1.31 -11.00
CA ALA A 317 7.09 1.54 -11.96
C ALA A 317 7.51 2.54 -13.06
N ALA A 318 8.19 3.64 -12.71
CA ALA A 318 8.62 4.66 -13.67
C ALA A 318 9.39 4.10 -14.89
N PRO A 319 10.45 3.28 -14.74
CA PRO A 319 11.15 2.70 -15.88
C PRO A 319 10.29 1.71 -16.67
N MET A 320 9.38 1.00 -16.02
CA MET A 320 8.49 0.01 -16.67
C MET A 320 7.49 0.66 -17.61
N TRP A 321 7.16 1.94 -17.41
CA TRP A 321 6.36 2.72 -18.36
C TRP A 321 6.96 2.71 -19.78
N PHE A 322 8.30 2.75 -19.86
CA PHE A 322 9.05 2.74 -21.12
C PHE A 322 9.42 1.34 -21.63
N ALA A 323 9.12 0.28 -20.88
CA ALA A 323 9.45 -1.08 -21.29
C ALA A 323 8.66 -1.51 -22.54
N SER A 324 7.37 -1.19 -22.62
CA SER A 324 6.53 -1.50 -23.78
C SER A 324 7.04 -0.85 -25.08
N PRO A 325 7.27 0.47 -25.17
CA PRO A 325 7.82 1.08 -26.39
C PRO A 325 9.24 0.58 -26.72
N PHE A 326 10.02 0.16 -25.72
CA PHE A 326 11.32 -0.47 -25.96
C PHE A 326 11.18 -1.81 -26.70
N PHE A 327 10.26 -2.68 -26.28
CA PHE A 327 10.02 -3.96 -26.96
C PHE A 327 9.46 -3.77 -28.38
N VAL A 328 8.58 -2.78 -28.59
CA VAL A 328 8.08 -2.43 -29.92
C VAL A 328 9.23 -2.03 -30.84
N ARG A 329 10.16 -1.20 -30.38
CA ARG A 329 11.33 -0.81 -31.17
C ARG A 329 12.19 -2.02 -31.53
N LYS A 330 12.43 -2.93 -30.58
CA LYS A 330 13.20 -4.16 -30.85
C LYS A 330 12.49 -5.08 -31.84
N LEU A 331 11.16 -5.17 -31.76
CA LEU A 331 10.35 -5.90 -32.71
C LEU A 331 10.46 -5.31 -34.13
N ILE A 332 10.36 -3.99 -34.27
CA ILE A 332 10.51 -3.30 -35.57
C ILE A 332 11.92 -3.53 -36.13
N ALA A 333 12.96 -3.34 -35.33
CA ALA A 333 14.35 -3.56 -35.76
C ALA A 333 14.61 -5.01 -36.20
N TYR A 334 13.96 -5.98 -35.54
CA TYR A 334 14.00 -7.37 -35.95
C TYR A 334 13.30 -7.60 -37.30
N LEU A 335 12.14 -6.99 -37.52
CA LEU A 335 11.41 -7.09 -38.80
C LEU A 335 12.17 -6.44 -39.97
N GLU A 336 12.98 -5.42 -39.71
CA GLU A 336 13.84 -4.78 -40.71
C GLU A 336 15.10 -5.59 -41.04
N GLY A 337 15.61 -6.38 -40.08
CA GLY A 337 16.89 -7.10 -40.18
C GLY A 337 16.81 -8.48 -40.83
N ASP A 338 15.68 -9.18 -40.73
CA ASP A 338 15.49 -10.54 -41.28
C ASP A 338 14.19 -10.64 -42.11
N PRO A 339 14.25 -10.34 -43.43
CA PRO A 339 13.08 -10.43 -44.31
C PRO A 339 12.60 -11.87 -44.54
N ASP A 340 13.47 -12.88 -44.36
CA ASP A 340 13.18 -14.30 -44.60
C ASP A 340 12.61 -15.02 -43.36
N ARG A 341 12.58 -14.34 -42.19
CA ARG A 341 11.96 -14.80 -40.93
C ARG A 341 12.52 -16.15 -40.43
N LEU A 342 13.82 -16.36 -40.55
CA LEU A 342 14.47 -17.60 -40.15
C LEU A 342 14.62 -17.70 -38.62
N ASP A 343 14.81 -16.56 -37.95
CA ASP A 343 14.89 -16.50 -36.48
C ASP A 343 13.51 -16.36 -35.81
N ARG A 344 13.33 -16.85 -34.58
CA ARG A 344 12.03 -16.76 -33.87
C ARG A 344 11.87 -15.42 -33.14
N GLY A 345 11.30 -14.40 -33.80
CA GLY A 345 11.06 -13.07 -33.22
C GLY A 345 9.89 -12.93 -32.22
N TRP A 346 9.14 -14.01 -31.94
CA TRP A 346 7.96 -13.99 -31.06
C TRP A 346 8.26 -13.52 -29.63
N GLY A 347 9.52 -13.61 -29.20
CA GLY A 347 9.94 -13.17 -27.87
C GLY A 347 9.77 -11.68 -27.62
N TYR A 348 9.93 -10.83 -28.63
CA TYR A 348 9.70 -9.39 -28.46
C TYR A 348 8.22 -9.05 -28.32
N ALA A 349 7.34 -9.76 -29.04
CA ALA A 349 5.88 -9.60 -28.92
C ALA A 349 5.37 -10.06 -27.54
N PHE A 350 5.87 -11.21 -27.05
CA PHE A 350 5.55 -11.67 -25.69
C PHE A 350 6.11 -10.70 -24.64
N GLY A 351 7.34 -10.22 -24.82
CA GLY A 351 7.97 -9.23 -23.94
C GLY A 351 7.13 -7.95 -23.83
N GLN A 352 6.59 -7.45 -24.94
CA GLN A 352 5.68 -6.32 -24.94
C GLN A 352 4.41 -6.61 -24.13
N PHE A 353 3.74 -7.74 -24.35
CA PHE A 353 2.55 -8.13 -23.61
C PHE A 353 2.82 -8.28 -22.11
N ALA A 354 3.90 -8.97 -21.74
CA ALA A 354 4.32 -9.16 -20.36
C ALA A 354 4.64 -7.83 -19.66
N SER A 355 5.33 -6.92 -20.37
CA SER A 355 5.66 -5.59 -19.82
C SER A 355 4.41 -4.79 -19.48
N LEU A 356 3.34 -4.90 -20.28
CA LEU A 356 2.07 -4.21 -20.03
C LEU A 356 1.34 -4.80 -18.80
N ILE A 357 1.34 -6.12 -18.63
CA ILE A 357 0.77 -6.78 -17.45
C ILE A 357 1.54 -6.35 -16.18
N ILE A 358 2.87 -6.36 -16.24
CA ILE A 358 3.69 -5.96 -15.09
C ILE A 358 3.44 -4.49 -14.75
N LEU A 359 3.43 -3.60 -15.74
CA LEU A 359 3.17 -2.17 -15.53
C LEU A 359 1.79 -1.92 -14.90
N THR A 360 0.74 -2.56 -15.41
CA THR A 360 -0.62 -2.40 -14.87
C THR A 360 -0.73 -2.92 -13.45
N LEU A 361 -0.08 -4.05 -13.14
CA LEU A 361 -0.04 -4.59 -11.79
C LEU A 361 0.74 -3.68 -10.82
N LEU A 362 1.91 -3.18 -11.22
CA LEU A 362 2.71 -2.25 -10.42
C LEU A 362 1.93 -0.98 -10.10
N ASN A 363 1.27 -0.39 -11.11
CA ASN A 363 0.44 0.79 -10.90
C ASN A 363 -0.73 0.51 -9.96
N ALA A 364 -1.44 -0.61 -10.13
CA ALA A 364 -2.55 -0.97 -9.24
C ALA A 364 -2.08 -1.11 -7.78
N GLN A 365 -0.94 -1.76 -7.54
CA GLN A 365 -0.37 -1.91 -6.21
C GLN A 365 0.13 -0.58 -5.63
N MET A 366 0.68 0.31 -6.46
CA MET A 366 1.12 1.65 -6.05
C MET A 366 -0.07 2.49 -5.57
N TRP A 367 -1.14 2.56 -6.35
CA TRP A 367 -2.36 3.27 -5.96
C TRP A 367 -3.02 2.69 -4.70
N HIS A 368 -2.97 1.36 -4.54
CA HIS A 368 -3.43 0.72 -3.31
C HIS A 368 -2.61 1.16 -2.10
N MET A 369 -1.28 1.12 -2.18
CA MET A 369 -0.40 1.54 -1.07
C MET A 369 -0.58 3.04 -0.73
N ALA A 370 -0.69 3.90 -1.74
CA ALA A 370 -0.97 5.33 -1.56
C ALA A 370 -2.32 5.55 -0.86
N THR A 371 -3.35 4.76 -1.20
CA THR A 371 -4.67 4.82 -0.56
C THR A 371 -4.61 4.40 0.90
N ILE A 372 -3.89 3.32 1.21
CA ILE A 372 -3.66 2.86 2.59
C ILE A 372 -2.95 3.96 3.40
N PHE A 373 -1.92 4.58 2.82
CA PHE A 373 -1.18 5.64 3.49
C PHE A 373 -2.07 6.85 3.77
N ARG A 374 -2.85 7.31 2.78
CA ARG A 374 -3.85 8.38 2.93
C ARG A 374 -4.83 8.12 4.08
N ILE A 375 -5.44 6.94 4.11
CA ILE A 375 -6.46 6.60 5.13
C ILE A 375 -5.83 6.57 6.52
N ARG A 376 -4.60 6.06 6.66
CA ARG A 376 -3.89 6.04 7.94
C ARG A 376 -3.55 7.45 8.42
N LEU A 377 -3.09 8.33 7.54
CA LEU A 377 -2.78 9.71 7.93
C LEU A 377 -4.04 10.46 8.37
N ARG A 378 -5.14 10.31 7.61
CA ARG A 378 -6.45 10.89 7.97
C ARG A 378 -6.93 10.44 9.34
N THR A 379 -6.92 9.14 9.60
CA THR A 379 -7.38 8.56 10.88
C THR A 379 -6.48 8.93 12.05
N GLN A 380 -5.15 8.94 11.86
CA GLN A 380 -4.20 9.38 12.88
C GLN A 380 -4.43 10.86 13.24
N LEU A 381 -4.51 11.75 12.25
CA LEU A 381 -4.72 13.18 12.48
C LEU A 381 -6.04 13.46 13.20
N ASN A 382 -7.15 12.89 12.72
CA ASN A 382 -8.47 13.12 13.30
C ASN A 382 -8.55 12.63 14.75
N THR A 383 -7.99 11.46 15.07
CA THR A 383 -8.04 10.90 16.43
C THR A 383 -7.22 11.70 17.44
N ILE A 384 -6.03 12.15 17.05
CA ILE A 384 -5.18 12.97 17.93
C ILE A 384 -5.81 14.33 18.15
N LEU A 385 -6.37 14.93 17.08
CA LEU A 385 -7.01 16.22 17.20
C LEU A 385 -8.24 16.11 18.09
N PHE A 386 -9.03 15.04 17.96
CA PHE A 386 -10.16 14.75 18.84
C PHE A 386 -9.72 14.65 20.31
N ALA A 387 -8.70 13.83 20.58
CA ALA A 387 -8.17 13.66 21.93
C ALA A 387 -7.66 14.99 22.51
N LYS A 388 -7.00 15.81 21.68
CA LYS A 388 -6.53 17.13 22.10
C LYS A 388 -7.67 18.12 22.36
N THR A 389 -8.76 18.05 21.59
CA THR A 389 -9.94 18.89 21.81
C THR A 389 -10.66 18.55 23.11
N LEU A 390 -10.68 17.27 23.52
CA LEU A 390 -11.30 16.85 24.78
C LEU A 390 -10.56 17.32 26.03
N VAL A 391 -9.24 17.54 25.93
CA VAL A 391 -8.39 17.94 27.06
C VAL A 391 -8.12 19.46 27.06
N ARG A 392 -8.45 20.17 25.98
CA ARG A 392 -8.26 21.61 25.89
C ARG A 392 -9.30 22.31 26.78
N LYS A 393 -8.83 23.19 27.66
CA LYS A 393 -9.68 24.04 28.51
C LYS A 393 -10.23 25.22 27.70
N ASP A 394 -11.52 25.51 27.83
CA ASP A 394 -12.25 26.52 27.03
C ASP A 394 -11.60 27.92 27.08
N VAL A 395 -10.97 28.29 28.19
CA VAL A 395 -10.25 29.56 28.39
C VAL A 395 -9.11 29.80 27.38
N ALA A 396 -8.57 28.74 26.75
CA ALA A 396 -7.54 28.87 25.72
C ALA A 396 -8.09 29.29 24.34
N CYS A 397 -9.39 29.52 24.20
CA CYS A 397 -10.02 30.01 22.97
C CYS A 397 -10.01 31.55 22.88
N SER A 398 -10.10 32.27 24.00
CA SER A 398 -10.14 33.75 24.03
C SER A 398 -8.80 34.44 23.79
N SER A 399 -7.67 33.74 23.97
CA SER A 399 -6.32 34.33 23.88
C SER A 399 -5.60 34.12 22.54
N GLY A 400 -6.21 33.39 21.60
CA GLY A 400 -5.58 32.99 20.33
C GLY A 400 -5.93 33.85 19.11
N ALA A 401 -6.94 34.73 19.19
CA ALA A 401 -7.40 35.52 18.05
C ALA A 401 -6.63 36.84 17.85
N SER A 402 -5.81 37.27 18.82
CA SER A 402 -5.10 38.55 18.76
C SER A 402 -3.72 38.44 18.08
N THR A 403 -3.64 37.89 16.87
CA THR A 403 -2.41 38.01 16.06
C THR A 403 -2.66 38.12 14.56
N SER A 404 -3.63 38.94 14.15
CA SER A 404 -3.57 39.60 12.85
C SER A 404 -4.55 40.77 12.83
N VAL A 405 -4.06 41.95 13.18
CA VAL A 405 -4.35 43.28 12.58
C VAL A 405 -3.79 44.32 13.56
N GLU A 406 -2.56 44.75 13.31
CA GLU A 406 -2.04 45.98 13.88
C GLU A 406 -2.09 47.05 12.78
N LYS A 407 -3.06 47.99 12.88
CA LYS A 407 -2.84 49.43 12.62
C LYS A 407 -4.09 50.29 12.91
N ASN A 408 -3.90 51.17 13.91
CA ASN A 408 -4.41 52.54 14.06
C ASN A 408 -5.93 52.82 13.97
N ASN A 409 -6.52 53.24 15.09
CA ASN A 409 -6.55 54.67 15.41
C ASN A 409 -6.94 54.96 16.87
N LYS A 410 -6.31 56.00 17.42
CA LYS A 410 -6.74 56.69 18.64
C LYS A 410 -8.14 57.27 18.45
N SER A 411 -9.06 56.93 19.35
CA SER A 411 -9.91 57.94 19.99
C SER A 411 -10.44 57.40 21.30
N LYS A 412 -10.07 58.07 22.41
CA LYS A 412 -10.75 57.94 23.68
C LYS A 412 -12.09 58.65 23.55
N ASN A 413 -13.18 57.93 23.82
CA ASN A 413 -14.21 58.49 24.68
C ASN A 413 -14.95 57.37 25.40
N ALA A 414 -14.97 57.47 26.73
CA ALA A 414 -15.70 56.60 27.62
C ALA A 414 -17.15 57.07 27.71
N ASN A 415 -18.11 56.17 27.54
CA ASN A 415 -19.15 55.94 28.55
C ASN A 415 -20.04 54.74 28.19
N GLY A 416 -20.02 53.73 29.07
CA GLY A 416 -21.18 52.95 29.50
C GLY A 416 -21.86 52.01 28.52
N ASP A 417 -21.25 50.85 28.20
CA ASP A 417 -21.95 49.55 28.03
C ASP A 417 -20.96 48.35 27.97
N SER A 418 -19.89 48.38 28.78
CA SER A 418 -18.69 47.55 28.55
C SER A 418 -18.78 46.08 29.00
N ASN A 419 -19.95 45.58 29.40
CA ASN A 419 -20.11 44.16 29.75
C ASN A 419 -20.81 43.39 28.63
N LYS A 420 -21.81 43.98 27.98
CA LYS A 420 -22.58 43.28 26.95
C LYS A 420 -21.78 43.10 25.66
N ASP A 421 -21.06 44.13 25.23
CA ASP A 421 -20.16 44.04 24.06
C ASP A 421 -18.98 43.06 24.29
N LYS A 422 -18.51 42.91 25.54
CA LYS A 422 -17.45 41.94 25.87
C LYS A 422 -17.96 40.52 25.89
N ASP A 423 -19.15 40.29 26.44
CA ASP A 423 -19.77 38.98 26.47
C ASP A 423 -20.11 38.52 25.03
N GLU A 424 -20.59 39.45 24.18
CA GLU A 424 -20.85 39.18 22.75
C GLU A 424 -19.55 38.92 21.95
N GLU A 425 -18.47 39.69 22.16
CA GLU A 425 -17.16 39.43 21.54
C GLU A 425 -16.52 38.11 22.05
N GLU A 426 -16.68 37.76 23.32
CA GLU A 426 -16.18 36.49 23.87
C GLU A 426 -16.95 35.29 23.30
N GLU A 427 -18.27 35.37 23.19
CA GLU A 427 -19.11 34.34 22.56
C GLU A 427 -18.77 34.18 21.06
N GLU A 428 -18.57 35.27 20.32
CA GLU A 428 -18.21 35.23 18.90
C GLU A 428 -16.82 34.61 18.68
N ASN A 429 -15.86 34.92 19.57
CA ASN A 429 -14.52 34.32 19.56
C ASN A 429 -14.55 32.82 19.93
N GLU A 430 -15.37 32.41 20.91
CA GLU A 430 -15.56 31.00 21.26
C GLU A 430 -16.22 30.21 20.12
N LEU A 431 -17.27 30.74 19.51
CA LEU A 431 -17.94 30.13 18.35
C LEU A 431 -16.99 30.03 17.15
N SER A 432 -16.24 31.09 16.85
CA SER A 432 -15.21 31.09 15.81
C SER A 432 -14.14 30.03 16.08
N SER A 433 -13.67 29.91 17.32
CA SER A 433 -12.67 28.89 17.70
C SER A 433 -13.19 27.46 17.53
N LYS A 434 -14.46 27.21 17.87
CA LYS A 434 -15.10 25.89 17.71
C LYS A 434 -15.31 25.56 16.23
N ALA A 435 -15.74 26.54 15.43
CA ALA A 435 -15.88 26.40 13.99
C ALA A 435 -14.52 26.16 13.29
N GLN A 436 -13.47 26.84 13.72
CA GLN A 436 -12.10 26.61 13.24
C GLN A 436 -11.61 25.20 13.58
N ILE A 437 -11.85 24.72 14.81
CA ILE A 437 -11.51 23.34 15.21
C ILE A 437 -12.27 22.32 14.34
N MET A 438 -13.55 22.55 14.07
CA MET A 438 -14.36 21.68 13.20
C MET A 438 -13.84 21.69 11.76
N THR A 439 -13.43 22.86 11.26
CA THR A 439 -12.81 23.00 9.92
C THR A 439 -11.49 22.23 9.86
N LEU A 440 -10.68 22.32 10.92
CA LEU A 440 -9.42 21.58 11.06
C LEU A 440 -9.65 20.07 11.05
N MET A 441 -10.67 19.58 11.76
CA MET A 441 -11.06 18.16 11.83
C MET A 441 -11.60 17.56 10.54
N THR A 442 -12.21 18.39 9.70
CA THR A 442 -12.94 17.93 8.52
C THR A 442 -12.15 18.24 7.26
N THR A 443 -12.02 19.51 6.93
CA THR A 443 -11.50 19.97 5.64
C THR A 443 -9.98 19.93 5.58
N ASP A 444 -9.30 20.39 6.63
CA ASP A 444 -7.83 20.51 6.59
C ASP A 444 -7.15 19.14 6.68
N VAL A 445 -7.64 18.25 7.55
CA VAL A 445 -7.12 16.87 7.61
C VAL A 445 -7.36 16.14 6.29
N ASP A 446 -8.51 16.34 5.64
CA ASP A 446 -8.79 15.73 4.34
C ASP A 446 -7.83 16.24 3.26
N ARG A 447 -7.56 17.54 3.20
CA ARG A 447 -6.57 18.14 2.28
C ARG A 447 -5.17 17.59 2.53
N ILE A 448 -4.74 17.50 3.79
CA ILE A 448 -3.42 16.93 4.14
C ILE A 448 -3.33 15.46 3.74
N ALA A 449 -4.38 14.69 3.98
CA ALA A 449 -4.44 13.30 3.56
C ALA A 449 -4.43 13.18 2.02
N GLU A 450 -5.09 14.06 1.29
CA GLU A 450 -5.08 14.05 -0.18
C GLU A 450 -3.69 14.31 -0.77
N ILE A 451 -2.89 15.22 -0.19
CA ILE A 451 -1.48 15.42 -0.60
C ILE A 451 -0.70 14.11 -0.51
N SER A 452 -0.93 13.33 0.55
CA SER A 452 -0.21 12.07 0.75
C SER A 452 -0.47 11.02 -0.32
N PHE A 453 -1.63 11.06 -0.97
CA PHE A 453 -1.99 10.16 -2.07
C PHE A 453 -1.17 10.42 -3.34
N HIS A 454 -0.61 11.62 -3.48
CA HIS A 454 0.22 12.02 -4.62
C HIS A 454 1.72 12.06 -4.31
N LEU A 455 2.16 11.65 -3.11
CA LEU A 455 3.57 11.73 -2.73
C LEU A 455 4.48 10.84 -3.58
N PHE A 456 3.98 9.72 -4.10
CA PHE A 456 4.74 8.89 -5.03
C PHE A 456 5.22 9.66 -6.26
N ALA A 457 4.47 10.67 -6.73
CA ALA A 457 4.81 11.47 -7.91
C ALA A 457 6.15 12.24 -7.73
N ILE A 458 6.50 12.60 -6.50
CA ILE A 458 7.78 13.25 -6.19
C ILE A 458 8.97 12.35 -6.56
N THR A 459 8.80 11.03 -6.48
CA THR A 459 9.83 10.05 -6.84
C THR A 459 9.66 9.57 -8.28
N ASP A 460 8.44 9.30 -8.70
CA ASP A 460 8.10 8.75 -10.02
C ASP A 460 8.46 9.70 -11.16
N SER A 461 8.03 10.97 -11.08
CA SER A 461 8.23 11.98 -12.14
C SER A 461 9.70 12.26 -12.49
N PRO A 462 10.64 12.48 -11.54
CA PRO A 462 12.03 12.71 -11.90
C PRO A 462 12.68 11.48 -12.53
N ILE A 463 12.33 10.27 -12.08
CA ILE A 463 12.83 9.03 -12.69
C ILE A 463 12.30 8.91 -14.12
N GLU A 464 11.01 9.19 -14.33
CA GLU A 464 10.38 9.17 -15.66
C GLU A 464 11.06 10.16 -16.62
N ILE A 465 11.36 11.39 -16.17
CA ILE A 465 12.07 12.39 -16.97
C ILE A 465 13.47 11.89 -17.35
N VAL A 466 14.22 11.31 -16.41
CA VAL A 466 15.57 10.79 -16.66
C VAL A 466 15.55 9.62 -17.63
N VAL A 467 14.69 8.62 -17.39
CA VAL A 467 14.59 7.42 -18.23
C VAL A 467 14.05 7.77 -19.62
N GLY A 468 13.02 8.62 -19.69
CA GLY A 468 12.45 9.09 -20.95
C GLY A 468 13.47 9.85 -21.79
N THR A 469 14.25 10.75 -21.17
CA THR A 469 15.33 11.48 -21.87
C THR A 469 16.44 10.54 -22.32
N ALA A 470 16.80 9.54 -21.51
CA ALA A 470 17.78 8.52 -21.87
C ALA A 470 17.29 7.60 -22.99
N MET A 471 16.01 7.22 -23.00
CA MET A 471 15.45 6.43 -24.09
C MET A 471 15.43 7.25 -25.39
N LEU A 472 15.03 8.52 -25.32
CA LEU A 472 15.12 9.44 -26.45
C LEU A 472 16.58 9.60 -26.93
N TYR A 473 17.58 9.56 -26.02
CA TYR A 473 19.03 9.37 -26.31
C TYR A 473 19.26 8.41 -27.45
N SER A 474 18.78 7.20 -27.22
CA SER A 474 19.06 6.08 -28.09
C SER A 474 18.30 6.10 -29.41
N LEU A 475 17.27 6.95 -29.58
CA LEU A 475 16.48 7.03 -30.81
C LEU A 475 16.96 8.13 -31.77
N LEU A 476 17.13 9.37 -31.28
CA LEU A 476 17.28 10.56 -32.14
C LEU A 476 18.71 11.13 -32.24
N GLY A 477 19.70 10.57 -31.51
CA GLY A 477 21.07 11.10 -31.55
C GLY A 477 21.14 12.56 -31.08
N ILE A 478 22.10 13.38 -31.50
CA ILE A 478 22.38 14.70 -30.88
C ILE A 478 21.20 15.71 -30.89
N SER A 479 20.14 15.50 -31.68
CA SER A 479 18.96 16.38 -31.80
C SER A 479 18.06 16.47 -30.54
N ARG A 480 18.40 15.75 -29.47
CA ARG A 480 17.54 15.51 -28.29
C ARG A 480 17.24 16.65 -27.31
N PRO A 481 18.14 17.62 -27.04
CA PRO A 481 17.88 18.56 -25.95
C PRO A 481 16.71 19.50 -26.25
N VAL A 482 16.26 19.59 -27.51
CA VAL A 482 15.15 20.45 -27.93
C VAL A 482 13.84 20.09 -27.21
N GLY A 483 13.54 18.80 -27.05
CA GLY A 483 12.30 18.35 -26.40
C GLY A 483 12.20 18.80 -24.93
N PRO A 484 13.15 18.38 -24.06
CA PRO A 484 13.19 18.83 -22.67
C PRO A 484 13.33 20.36 -22.53
N ALA A 485 14.07 21.03 -23.42
CA ALA A 485 14.20 22.49 -23.39
C ALA A 485 12.85 23.19 -23.64
N VAL A 486 12.05 22.68 -24.58
CA VAL A 486 10.69 23.19 -24.84
C VAL A 486 9.78 22.92 -23.63
N LEU A 487 9.84 21.74 -23.02
CA LEU A 487 9.12 21.43 -21.77
C LEU A 487 9.48 22.43 -20.65
N CYS A 488 10.76 22.72 -20.44
CA CYS A 488 11.21 23.72 -19.47
C CYS A 488 10.67 25.13 -19.78
N LEU A 489 10.58 25.50 -21.06
CA LEU A 489 10.00 26.77 -21.49
C LEU A 489 8.49 26.86 -21.22
N PHE A 490 7.78 25.72 -21.21
CA PHE A 490 6.36 25.67 -20.87
C PHE A 490 6.05 25.65 -19.37
N LEU A 491 7.03 25.36 -18.48
CA LEU A 491 6.82 25.38 -17.02
C LEU A 491 6.33 26.75 -16.48
N PRO A 492 6.92 27.90 -16.88
CA PRO A 492 6.40 29.21 -16.50
C PRO A 492 4.95 29.46 -16.96
N LEU A 493 4.58 28.96 -18.13
CA LEU A 493 3.23 29.11 -18.66
C LEU A 493 2.22 28.33 -17.81
N ASN A 494 2.55 27.08 -17.45
CA ASN A 494 1.74 26.27 -16.55
C ASN A 494 1.61 26.91 -15.16
N HIS A 495 2.69 27.49 -14.63
CA HIS A 495 2.64 28.21 -13.36
C HIS A 495 1.76 29.46 -13.42
N PHE A 496 1.82 30.23 -14.51
CA PHE A 496 0.97 31.41 -14.70
C PHE A 496 -0.51 31.02 -14.81
N ALA A 497 -0.83 29.99 -15.61
CA ALA A 497 -2.18 29.44 -15.70
C ALA A 497 -2.69 28.97 -14.33
N GLY A 498 -1.84 28.27 -13.55
CA GLY A 498 -2.15 27.86 -12.19
C GLY A 498 -2.51 29.03 -11.27
N LYS A 499 -1.75 30.15 -11.33
CA LYS A 499 -2.08 31.37 -10.56
C LYS A 499 -3.44 31.94 -10.92
N VAL A 500 -3.81 31.94 -12.21
CA VAL A 500 -5.13 32.41 -12.66
C VAL A 500 -6.23 31.51 -12.10
N VAL A 501 -6.04 30.18 -12.13
CA VAL A 501 -7.00 29.22 -11.57
C VAL A 501 -7.15 29.41 -10.06
N ILE A 502 -6.05 29.58 -9.31
CA ILE A 502 -6.09 29.83 -7.86
C ILE A 502 -6.87 31.12 -7.55
N ASN A 503 -6.56 32.22 -8.25
CA ASN A 503 -7.29 33.48 -8.06
C ASN A 503 -8.79 33.36 -8.37
N ALA A 504 -9.15 32.60 -9.41
CA ALA A 504 -10.55 32.35 -9.75
C ALA A 504 -11.24 31.49 -8.68
N GLN A 505 -10.54 30.47 -8.15
CA GLN A 505 -11.04 29.60 -7.11
C GLN A 505 -11.23 30.35 -5.78
N ASP A 506 -10.33 31.26 -5.42
CA ASP A 506 -10.45 32.12 -4.25
C ASP A 506 -11.68 33.05 -4.34
N ASN A 507 -11.89 33.66 -5.51
CA ASN A 507 -13.06 34.50 -5.74
C ASN A 507 -14.37 33.68 -5.70
N LEU A 508 -14.36 32.47 -6.25
CA LEU A 508 -15.50 31.54 -6.18
C LEU A 508 -15.79 31.09 -4.74
N MET A 509 -14.76 30.86 -3.93
CA MET A 509 -14.93 30.52 -2.51
C MET A 509 -15.55 31.69 -1.75
N LYS A 510 -15.07 32.93 -1.94
CA LYS A 510 -15.68 34.13 -1.32
C LYS A 510 -17.15 34.28 -1.67
N ALA A 511 -17.51 34.14 -2.95
CA ALA A 511 -18.90 34.24 -3.39
C ALA A 511 -19.78 33.08 -2.85
N ARG A 512 -19.21 31.87 -2.73
CA ARG A 512 -19.89 30.73 -2.12
C ARG A 512 -20.14 30.98 -0.63
N ASP A 513 -19.17 31.51 0.09
CA ASP A 513 -19.27 31.78 1.52
C ASP A 513 -20.33 32.86 1.80
N GLU A 514 -20.35 33.93 1.00
CA GLU A 514 -21.41 34.96 1.05
C GLU A 514 -22.80 34.35 0.80
N ARG A 515 -22.93 33.50 -0.23
CA ARG A 515 -24.19 32.80 -0.51
C ARG A 515 -24.61 31.90 0.66
N VAL A 516 -23.70 31.12 1.23
CA VAL A 516 -24.01 30.20 2.35
C VAL A 516 -24.41 30.98 3.60
N SER A 517 -23.73 32.10 3.89
CA SER A 517 -24.09 33.01 4.98
C SER A 517 -25.51 33.53 4.83
N LEU A 518 -25.83 34.13 3.67
CA LEU A 518 -27.17 34.63 3.38
C LEU A 518 -28.23 33.53 3.43
N MET A 519 -27.91 32.32 2.97
CA MET A 519 -28.83 31.19 3.01
C MET A 519 -29.10 30.74 4.45
N ASN A 520 -28.09 30.73 5.32
CA ASN A 520 -28.26 30.44 6.76
C ASN A 520 -29.08 31.52 7.47
N GLU A 521 -28.86 32.79 7.14
CA GLU A 521 -29.70 33.90 7.63
C GLU A 521 -31.16 33.69 7.22
N VAL A 522 -31.42 33.40 5.94
CA VAL A 522 -32.78 33.15 5.44
C VAL A 522 -33.41 31.93 6.11
N VAL A 523 -32.69 30.83 6.34
CA VAL A 523 -33.24 29.64 7.03
C VAL A 523 -33.61 29.98 8.48
N THR A 524 -32.75 30.70 9.19
CA THR A 524 -32.98 31.13 10.59
C THR A 524 -34.15 32.12 10.69
N VAL A 525 -34.22 33.05 9.74
CA VAL A 525 -35.30 34.02 9.62
C VAL A 525 -36.61 33.35 9.17
N SER A 526 -36.58 32.32 8.32
CA SER A 526 -37.80 31.60 7.90
C SER A 526 -38.47 30.89 9.07
N ALA A 527 -37.70 30.28 9.97
CA ALA A 527 -38.23 29.70 11.21
C ALA A 527 -38.88 30.76 12.11
N SER A 528 -38.32 31.97 12.13
CA SER A 528 -38.91 33.12 12.83
C SER A 528 -40.15 33.68 12.12
N PHE A 529 -40.16 33.69 10.78
CA PHE A 529 -41.27 34.16 9.95
C PHE A 529 -42.48 33.22 10.02
N ASP A 530 -42.26 31.91 10.00
CA ASP A 530 -43.32 30.92 10.22
C ASP A 530 -43.96 31.09 11.61
N LEU A 531 -43.15 31.44 12.62
CA LEU A 531 -43.64 31.76 13.97
C LEU A 531 -44.47 33.06 13.98
N ILE A 532 -44.06 34.08 13.23
CA ILE A 532 -44.80 35.35 13.08
C ILE A 532 -46.10 35.16 12.29
N LEU A 533 -46.10 34.32 11.25
CA LEU A 533 -47.30 34.01 10.45
C LEU A 533 -48.30 33.10 11.16
N LEU A 534 -47.89 32.39 12.22
CA LEU A 534 -48.76 31.59 13.08
C LEU A 534 -49.44 32.40 14.21
N VAL A 535 -48.93 33.60 14.52
CA VAL A 535 -49.47 34.47 15.59
C VAL A 535 -50.79 35.21 15.27
N PRO A 536 -51.26 35.45 14.02
CA PRO A 536 -52.48 36.21 13.79
C PRO A 536 -53.77 35.36 13.89
N SER A 537 -53.84 34.38 14.80
CA SER A 537 -55.06 33.58 15.05
C SER A 537 -55.53 33.54 16.52
N LEU A 538 -54.91 34.31 17.42
CA LEU A 538 -55.28 34.33 18.85
C LEU A 538 -55.89 35.66 19.37
N ASP A 539 -56.08 36.67 18.52
CA ASP A 539 -56.68 37.96 18.89
C ASP A 539 -58.00 38.28 18.12
N THR A 540 -58.93 37.31 18.06
CA THR A 540 -60.34 37.60 17.73
C THR A 540 -61.29 36.90 18.69
#